data_AF-A0A3R7KK48-F1
#
_entry.id   AF-A0A3R7KK48-F1
#
_cell.length_a   1.000
_cell.length_b   1.000
_cell.length_c   1.000
_cell.angle_alpha   90.00
_cell.angle_beta   90.00
_cell.angle_gamma   90.00
#
_symmetry.space_group_name_H-M   'P 1'
#
loop_
_entity.id
_entity.type
_entity.pdbx_description
1 polymer ?
#
loop_
_entity_poly.entity_id
_entity_poly.type
_entity_poly.pdbx_seq_one_letter_code
_entity_poly.pdbx_strand_id
1 'polypeptide(L)'
;MTCRLLQPTPFLPLALALLLLAMCCAAGCLAAADRRAFDEVLRRSVRPSTAVLREVPRRGQGAMQAYTVATAGDEDDGWAPIRIKVFTEDLEKESRGRKKRYCEAAGDKCTNYLGATITCSITDVLSGEKKQRYKETIIPGAVKLHAERLLV
;
A
#
# COMPACT_ATOMS: atom_id res chain seq x y z
N MET A 1 -4.98 62.10 46.28
CA MET A 1 -5.16 60.69 45.87
C MET A 1 -6.24 60.66 44.82
N THR A 2 -5.88 60.64 43.53
CA THR A 2 -6.85 60.54 42.44
C THR A 2 -6.47 59.40 41.51
N CYS A 3 -7.51 58.62 41.18
CA CYS A 3 -7.49 57.29 40.59
C CYS A 3 -6.77 57.20 39.24
N ARG A 4 -6.03 56.10 39.06
CA ARG A 4 -5.69 55.58 37.74
C ARG A 4 -6.96 55.09 37.05
N LEU A 5 -7.22 55.59 35.85
CA LEU A 5 -8.06 54.92 34.86
C LEU A 5 -7.20 54.72 33.61
N LEU A 6 -6.50 53.58 33.54
CA LEU A 6 -5.88 53.13 32.30
C LEU A 6 -7.02 52.59 31.41
N GLN A 7 -7.36 53.33 30.36
CA GLN A 7 -8.31 52.90 29.35
C GLN A 7 -7.79 51.64 28.63
N PRO A 8 -8.65 50.68 28.27
CA PRO A 8 -8.27 49.52 27.48
C PRO A 8 -8.02 49.96 26.04
N THR A 9 -6.82 49.71 25.52
CA THR A 9 -6.44 50.04 24.15
C THR A 9 -7.18 49.12 23.16
N PRO A 10 -7.91 49.66 22.16
CA PRO A 10 -8.68 48.86 21.19
C PRO A 10 -7.81 48.10 20.16
N PHE A 11 -6.49 48.14 20.31
CA PHE A 11 -5.53 47.57 19.36
C PHE A 11 -5.19 46.10 19.63
N LEU A 12 -5.35 45.63 20.86
CA LEU A 12 -5.11 44.23 21.24
C LEU A 12 -6.07 43.22 20.58
N PRO A 13 -7.41 43.44 20.55
CA PRO A 13 -8.32 42.49 19.91
C PRO A 13 -8.12 42.42 18.40
N LEU A 14 -7.79 43.55 17.76
CA LEU A 14 -7.52 43.61 16.32
C LEU A 14 -6.21 42.87 15.97
N ALA A 15 -5.16 43.06 16.76
CA ALA A 15 -3.90 42.35 16.58
C ALA A 15 -4.06 40.83 16.78
N LEU A 16 -4.86 40.40 17.77
CA LEU A 16 -5.14 39.00 18.01
C LEU A 16 -5.97 38.36 16.87
N ALA A 17 -6.96 39.09 16.34
CA ALA A 17 -7.75 38.63 15.20
C ALA A 17 -6.92 38.47 13.92
N LEU A 18 -5.99 39.40 13.67
CA LEU A 18 -5.05 39.31 12.55
C LEU A 18 -4.09 38.12 12.71
N LEU A 19 -3.63 37.83 13.93
CA LEU A 19 -2.78 36.67 14.22
C LEU A 19 -3.52 35.35 13.98
N LEU A 20 -4.79 35.25 14.40
CA LEU A 20 -5.62 34.07 14.20
C LEU A 20 -5.92 33.83 12.71
N LEU A 21 -6.22 34.89 11.94
CA LEU A 21 -6.41 34.79 10.50
C LEU A 21 -5.13 34.32 9.78
N ALA A 22 -3.97 34.83 10.15
CA ALA A 22 -2.69 34.40 9.59
C ALA A 22 -2.41 32.90 9.85
N MET A 23 -2.71 32.43 11.07
CA MET A 23 -2.57 31.02 11.43
C MET A 23 -3.58 30.11 10.71
N CYS A 24 -4.83 30.56 10.53
CA CYS A 24 -5.84 29.83 9.76
C CYS A 24 -5.50 29.74 8.26
N CYS A 25 -4.97 30.81 7.66
CA CYS A 25 -4.58 30.83 6.26
C CYS A 25 -3.35 29.93 5.96
N ALA A 26 -2.44 29.78 6.92
CA ALA A 26 -1.31 28.84 6.80
C ALA A 26 -1.74 27.37 6.93
N ALA A 27 -2.75 27.06 7.76
CA ALA A 27 -3.27 25.70 7.93
C ALA A 27 -4.12 25.22 6.74
N GLY A 28 -4.82 26.12 6.05
CA GLY A 28 -5.72 25.79 4.93
C GLY A 28 -5.03 25.54 3.58
N CYS A 29 -3.77 25.93 3.40
CA CYS A 29 -3.08 25.88 2.10
C CYS A 29 -2.35 24.55 1.82
N LEU A 30 -2.40 23.57 2.72
CA LEU A 30 -1.64 22.31 2.57
C LEU A 30 -2.37 21.19 1.81
N ALA A 31 -3.64 21.37 1.43
CA ALA A 31 -4.44 20.30 0.81
C ALA A 31 -4.36 20.22 -0.73
N ALA A 32 -3.65 21.12 -1.41
CA ALA A 32 -3.64 21.19 -2.88
C ALA A 32 -2.35 20.70 -3.55
N ALA A 33 -1.29 20.41 -2.79
CA ALA A 33 0.00 20.01 -3.33
C ALA A 33 0.10 18.50 -3.65
N ASP A 34 -0.67 17.66 -2.95
CA ASP A 34 -0.53 16.20 -3.04
C ASP A 34 -1.16 15.60 -4.32
N ARG A 35 -2.13 16.29 -4.94
CA ARG A 35 -2.81 15.80 -6.15
C ARG A 35 -1.99 15.93 -7.44
N ARG A 36 -0.89 16.69 -7.47
CA ARG A 36 -0.09 16.90 -8.70
C ARG A 36 1.09 15.94 -8.85
N ALA A 37 1.50 15.26 -7.77
CA ALA A 37 2.63 14.32 -7.83
C ALA A 37 2.30 13.07 -8.66
N PHE A 38 1.04 12.62 -8.67
CA PHE A 38 0.61 11.48 -9.48
C PHE A 38 0.57 11.79 -10.98
N ASP A 39 0.20 13.00 -11.38
CA ASP A 39 0.00 13.37 -12.78
C ASP A 39 1.34 13.54 -13.53
N GLU A 40 2.38 14.01 -12.83
CA GLU A 40 3.74 14.12 -13.37
C GLU A 40 4.37 12.74 -13.61
N VAL A 41 4.15 11.78 -12.69
CA VAL A 41 4.56 10.37 -12.85
C VAL A 41 3.80 9.70 -14.00
N LEU A 42 2.52 10.04 -14.16
CA LEU A 42 1.71 9.51 -15.26
C LEU A 42 2.16 10.05 -16.62
N ARG A 43 2.60 11.31 -16.73
CA ARG A 43 3.14 11.84 -17.99
C ARG A 43 4.44 11.17 -18.44
N ARG A 44 5.31 10.79 -17.50
CA ARG A 44 6.58 10.09 -17.82
C ARG A 44 6.38 8.65 -18.30
N SER A 45 5.26 8.02 -17.91
CA SER A 45 4.95 6.61 -18.22
C SER A 45 4.20 6.39 -19.55
N VAL A 46 3.85 7.43 -20.31
CA VAL A 46 2.94 7.29 -21.47
C VAL A 46 3.60 6.80 -22.77
N ARG A 47 4.91 6.54 -22.84
CA ARG A 47 5.45 5.63 -23.88
C ARG A 47 6.89 5.23 -23.61
N PRO A 48 7.15 4.07 -22.97
CA PRO A 48 8.42 3.38 -23.19
C PRO A 48 8.52 3.07 -24.69
N SER A 49 9.60 3.49 -25.34
CA SER A 49 9.92 3.04 -26.70
C SER A 49 10.13 1.52 -26.67
N THR A 50 9.06 0.79 -26.91
CA THR A 50 9.06 -0.66 -26.92
C THR A 50 9.65 -1.12 -28.24
N ALA A 51 10.96 -1.39 -28.23
CA ALA A 51 11.63 -2.01 -29.35
C ALA A 51 11.26 -3.50 -29.37
N VAL A 52 10.35 -3.87 -30.27
CA VAL A 52 10.01 -5.27 -30.52
C VAL A 52 11.01 -5.81 -31.53
N LEU A 53 11.94 -6.64 -31.07
CA LEU A 53 12.85 -7.37 -31.96
C LEU A 53 12.12 -8.59 -32.51
N ARG A 54 12.05 -8.67 -33.84
CA ARG A 54 11.54 -9.84 -34.55
C ARG A 54 12.71 -10.68 -35.02
N GLU A 55 12.84 -11.89 -34.49
CA GLU A 55 13.80 -12.84 -35.03
C GLU A 55 13.38 -13.23 -36.46
N VAL A 56 14.29 -13.05 -37.42
CA VAL A 56 14.07 -13.45 -38.81
C VAL A 56 14.19 -14.98 -38.89
N PRO A 57 13.13 -15.70 -39.30
CA PRO A 57 13.19 -17.15 -39.41
C PRO A 57 14.29 -17.58 -40.37
N ARG A 58 15.23 -18.41 -39.89
CA ARG A 58 16.22 -19.05 -40.75
C ARG A 58 15.55 -20.18 -41.53
N ARG A 59 16.01 -20.41 -42.76
CA ARG A 59 15.45 -21.41 -43.67
C ARG A 59 15.42 -22.78 -42.98
N GLY A 60 14.22 -23.31 -42.69
CA GLY A 60 14.02 -24.61 -42.04
C GLY A 60 13.47 -24.59 -40.61
N GLN A 61 13.28 -23.41 -39.98
CA GLN A 61 12.73 -23.29 -38.62
C GLN A 61 11.25 -22.85 -38.66
N GLY A 62 10.39 -23.51 -37.87
CA GLY A 62 8.94 -23.30 -37.89
C GLY A 62 8.50 -21.88 -37.50
N ALA A 63 7.35 -21.44 -38.00
CA ALA A 63 6.87 -20.05 -37.93
C ALA A 63 6.41 -19.57 -36.53
N MET A 64 6.65 -20.35 -35.47
CA MET A 64 6.30 -19.97 -34.10
C MET A 64 7.28 -18.90 -33.62
N GLN A 65 6.80 -17.66 -33.53
CA GLN A 65 7.59 -16.48 -33.19
C GLN A 65 7.47 -16.17 -31.71
N ALA A 66 8.60 -16.06 -31.01
CA ALA A 66 8.67 -15.46 -29.67
C ALA A 66 8.90 -13.96 -29.84
N TYR A 67 8.08 -13.14 -29.19
CA TYR A 67 8.27 -11.69 -29.16
C TYR A 67 9.07 -11.33 -27.91
N THR A 68 10.33 -10.98 -28.07
CA THR A 68 11.18 -10.48 -26.99
C THR A 68 11.06 -8.97 -26.94
N VAL A 69 10.46 -8.45 -25.87
CA VAL A 69 10.38 -7.00 -25.63
C VAL A 69 11.67 -6.58 -24.95
N ALA A 70 12.56 -5.93 -25.68
CA ALA A 70 13.69 -5.23 -25.08
C ALA A 70 13.20 -3.84 -24.65
N THR A 71 13.14 -3.59 -23.35
CA THR A 71 12.96 -2.24 -22.82
C THR A 71 14.26 -1.48 -23.04
N ALA A 72 14.38 -0.82 -24.19
CA ALA A 72 15.38 0.21 -24.41
C ALA A 72 14.90 1.46 -23.64
N GLY A 73 15.26 1.52 -22.36
CA GLY A 73 14.92 2.60 -21.45
C GLY A 73 15.80 2.50 -20.23
N ASP A 74 16.89 3.27 -20.30
CA ASP A 74 17.73 3.81 -19.24
C ASP A 74 18.33 2.84 -18.20
N GLU A 75 19.66 2.87 -18.15
CA GLU A 75 20.45 2.40 -17.02
C GLU A 75 19.95 3.09 -15.73
N ASP A 76 19.37 2.31 -14.82
CA ASP A 76 19.13 2.63 -13.41
C ASP A 76 18.17 3.79 -13.11
N ASP A 77 16.89 3.65 -13.48
CA ASP A 77 15.81 4.42 -12.84
C ASP A 77 15.49 3.92 -11.42
N GLY A 78 16.25 2.95 -10.91
CA GLY A 78 16.18 2.37 -9.56
C GLY A 78 14.99 1.42 -9.35
N TRP A 79 14.09 1.30 -10.32
CA TRP A 79 12.87 0.52 -10.21
C TRP A 79 13.14 -0.96 -10.46
N ALA A 80 12.87 -1.80 -9.45
CA ALA A 80 13.05 -3.24 -9.55
C ALA A 80 11.75 -3.99 -9.24
N PRO A 81 11.56 -5.22 -9.78
CA PRO A 81 10.43 -6.06 -9.40
C PRO A 81 10.35 -6.25 -7.88
N ILE A 82 9.14 -6.08 -7.33
CA ILE A 82 8.93 -6.20 -5.89
C ILE A 82 9.24 -7.61 -5.40
N ARG A 83 9.99 -7.70 -4.29
CA ARG A 83 10.32 -8.96 -3.60
C ARG A 83 9.47 -9.11 -2.36
N ILE A 84 8.46 -9.98 -2.43
CA ILE A 84 7.51 -10.20 -1.33
C ILE A 84 7.91 -11.45 -0.56
N LYS A 85 8.22 -11.29 0.73
CA LYS A 85 8.43 -12.42 1.66
C LYS A 85 7.14 -12.70 2.41
N VAL A 86 6.73 -13.97 2.45
CA VAL A 86 5.48 -14.42 3.06
C VAL A 86 5.77 -15.22 4.34
N PHE A 87 4.96 -14.98 5.35
CA PHE A 87 4.99 -15.63 6.66
C PHE A 87 3.56 -16.15 6.97
N THR A 88 3.41 -17.45 7.15
CA THR A 88 2.10 -18.12 7.40
C THR A 88 2.04 -18.86 8.72
N GLU A 89 2.93 -18.55 9.65
CA GLU A 89 3.06 -19.21 10.96
C GLU A 89 1.77 -19.10 11.78
N ASP A 90 1.00 -18.04 11.58
CA ASP A 90 -0.30 -17.84 12.23
C ASP A 90 -1.35 -18.89 11.81
N LEU A 91 -1.14 -19.62 10.70
CA LEU A 91 -2.02 -20.71 10.27
C LEU A 91 -1.67 -22.07 10.90
N GLU A 92 -0.53 -22.15 11.61
CA GLU A 92 -0.03 -23.38 12.25
C GLU A 92 -0.54 -23.56 13.68
N LYS A 93 -0.54 -24.80 14.19
CA LYS A 93 -1.18 -25.13 15.47
C LYS A 93 -0.56 -24.49 16.71
N GLU A 94 0.72 -24.12 16.68
CA GLU A 94 1.42 -23.53 17.83
C GLU A 94 2.62 -22.70 17.36
N SER A 95 2.51 -21.37 17.32
CA SER A 95 3.67 -20.51 17.11
C SER A 95 4.35 -20.22 18.44
N ARG A 96 5.14 -21.18 18.95
CA ARG A 96 6.16 -20.99 20.02
C ARG A 96 5.73 -20.01 21.15
N GLY A 97 4.70 -20.38 21.91
CA GLY A 97 4.21 -19.60 23.05
C GLY A 97 3.27 -18.44 22.72
N ARG A 98 2.91 -18.24 21.45
CA ARG A 98 1.87 -17.26 21.05
C ARG A 98 0.49 -17.90 21.02
N LYS A 99 -0.51 -17.09 21.37
CA LYS A 99 -1.91 -17.46 21.29
C LYS A 99 -2.31 -17.69 19.83
N LYS A 100 -3.01 -18.79 19.57
CA LYS A 100 -3.60 -19.13 18.28
C LYS A 100 -4.43 -17.96 17.71
N ARG A 101 -4.23 -17.66 16.42
CA ARG A 101 -4.84 -16.51 15.72
C ARG A 101 -5.96 -16.89 14.74
N TYR A 102 -6.37 -18.15 14.74
CA TYR A 102 -7.47 -18.67 13.90
C TYR A 102 -8.39 -19.58 14.71
N CYS A 103 -9.61 -19.77 14.21
CA CYS A 103 -10.62 -20.63 14.80
C CYS A 103 -10.45 -22.10 14.37
N GLU A 104 -10.41 -23.06 15.30
CA GLU A 104 -10.52 -24.51 14.94
C GLU A 104 -11.97 -24.95 14.88
N ALA A 105 -12.78 -24.45 15.80
CA ALA A 105 -14.15 -24.86 15.98
C ALA A 105 -15.05 -23.65 16.19
N ALA A 106 -16.33 -23.83 15.87
CA ALA A 106 -17.35 -22.86 16.23
C ALA A 106 -17.47 -22.82 17.77
N GLY A 107 -17.63 -21.63 18.33
CA GLY A 107 -17.65 -21.38 19.77
C GLY A 107 -16.28 -21.06 20.39
N ASP A 108 -15.17 -21.32 19.67
CA ASP A 108 -13.83 -20.96 20.14
C ASP A 108 -13.71 -19.46 20.43
N LYS A 109 -12.90 -19.09 21.43
CA LYS A 109 -12.50 -17.70 21.67
C LYS A 109 -11.18 -17.42 20.94
N CYS A 110 -11.23 -16.60 19.89
CA CYS A 110 -10.06 -16.17 19.13
C CYS A 110 -9.78 -14.69 19.41
N THR A 111 -8.50 -14.28 19.47
CA THR A 111 -8.14 -12.86 19.51
C THR A 111 -7.74 -12.43 18.11
N ASN A 112 -8.45 -11.46 17.53
CA ASN A 112 -8.17 -10.95 16.19
C ASN A 112 -6.91 -10.06 16.15
N TYR A 113 -6.51 -9.62 14.96
CA TYR A 113 -5.35 -8.74 14.78
C TYR A 113 -5.51 -7.35 15.39
N LEU A 114 -6.74 -6.93 15.68
CA LEU A 114 -7.06 -5.68 16.39
C LEU A 114 -7.02 -5.83 17.92
N GLY A 115 -6.71 -7.02 18.44
CA GLY A 115 -6.65 -7.31 19.88
C GLY A 115 -7.99 -7.64 20.52
N ALA A 116 -9.10 -7.60 19.77
CA ALA A 116 -10.41 -7.94 20.28
C ALA A 116 -10.60 -9.46 20.37
N THR A 117 -11.24 -9.92 21.45
CA THR A 117 -11.65 -11.32 21.59
C THR A 117 -12.99 -11.54 20.93
N ILE A 118 -13.04 -12.42 19.94
CA ILE A 118 -14.23 -12.79 19.20
C ILE A 118 -14.64 -14.24 19.52
N THR A 119 -15.93 -14.53 19.37
CA THR A 119 -16.44 -15.91 19.39
C THR A 119 -16.52 -16.39 17.95
N CYS A 120 -15.86 -17.49 17.65
CA CYS A 120 -15.81 -18.06 16.32
C CYS A 120 -17.18 -18.61 15.90
N SER A 121 -17.67 -18.21 14.73
CA SER A 121 -18.80 -18.85 14.06
C SER A 121 -18.31 -20.00 13.16
N ILE A 122 -19.25 -20.75 12.59
CA ILE A 122 -18.95 -21.88 11.68
C ILE A 122 -18.17 -21.41 10.44
N THR A 123 -18.43 -20.19 9.94
CA THR A 123 -17.74 -19.65 8.76
C THR A 123 -16.30 -19.26 9.06
N ASP A 124 -16.02 -18.88 10.31
CA ASP A 124 -14.69 -18.45 10.77
C ASP A 124 -13.73 -19.62 10.97
N VAL A 125 -14.25 -20.85 11.08
CA VAL A 125 -13.46 -22.05 11.22
C VAL A 125 -12.52 -22.20 10.02
N LEU A 126 -11.23 -22.22 10.32
CA LEU A 126 -10.17 -22.41 9.35
C LEU A 126 -9.83 -23.90 9.26
N SER A 127 -10.62 -24.63 8.48
CA SER A 127 -10.44 -26.07 8.23
C SER A 127 -9.10 -26.37 7.56
N GLY A 128 -8.67 -27.64 7.61
CA GLY A 128 -7.45 -28.10 6.93
C GLY A 128 -7.44 -27.76 5.43
N GLU A 129 -8.57 -27.96 4.74
CA GLU A 129 -8.71 -27.61 3.32
C GLU A 129 -8.55 -26.10 3.08
N LYS A 130 -9.18 -25.25 3.91
CA LYS A 130 -9.02 -23.80 3.80
C LYS A 130 -7.56 -23.41 4.00
N LYS A 131 -6.88 -23.96 5.02
CA LYS A 131 -5.46 -23.70 5.28
C LYS A 131 -4.59 -24.07 4.09
N GLN A 132 -4.81 -25.25 3.51
CA GLN A 132 -4.07 -25.71 2.35
C GLN A 132 -4.27 -24.77 1.16
N ARG A 133 -5.52 -24.39 0.88
CA ARG A 133 -5.84 -23.45 -0.21
C ARG A 133 -5.18 -22.08 -0.01
N TYR A 134 -5.12 -21.57 1.21
CA TYR A 134 -4.40 -20.33 1.51
C TYR A 134 -2.90 -20.45 1.22
N LYS A 135 -2.26 -21.52 1.69
CA LYS A 135 -0.81 -21.73 1.55
C LYS A 135 -0.38 -22.04 0.12
N GLU A 136 -1.13 -22.87 -0.59
CA GLU A 136 -0.71 -23.44 -1.88
C GLU A 136 -1.24 -22.66 -3.08
N THR A 137 -2.38 -21.96 -2.95
CA THR A 137 -3.05 -21.33 -4.10
C THR A 137 -3.27 -19.84 -3.92
N ILE A 138 -3.99 -19.44 -2.87
CA ILE A 138 -4.47 -18.05 -2.74
C ILE A 138 -3.30 -17.09 -2.48
N ILE A 139 -2.46 -17.36 -1.48
CA ILE A 139 -1.36 -16.47 -1.12
C ILE A 139 -0.30 -16.45 -2.24
N PRO A 140 0.19 -17.58 -2.77
CA PRO A 140 1.15 -17.57 -3.87
C PRO A 140 0.60 -16.89 -5.13
N GLY A 141 -0.67 -17.13 -5.47
CA GLY A 141 -1.33 -16.49 -6.60
C GLY A 141 -1.41 -14.97 -6.44
N ALA A 142 -1.78 -14.49 -5.25
CA ALA A 142 -1.79 -13.06 -4.95
C ALA A 142 -0.38 -12.45 -5.03
N VAL A 143 0.62 -13.11 -4.45
CA VAL A 143 2.03 -12.65 -4.54
C VAL A 143 2.47 -12.53 -5.98
N LYS A 144 2.20 -13.55 -6.82
CA LYS A 144 2.55 -13.53 -8.24
C LYS A 144 1.92 -12.35 -8.97
N LEU A 145 0.62 -12.14 -8.80
CA LEU A 145 -0.11 -11.04 -9.46
C LEU A 145 0.46 -9.65 -9.12
N HIS A 146 0.99 -9.46 -7.91
CA HIS A 146 1.61 -8.21 -7.49
C HIS A 146 3.08 -8.14 -7.95
N ALA A 147 3.85 -9.21 -7.78
CA ALA A 147 5.26 -9.27 -8.14
C ALA A 147 5.52 -9.07 -9.64
N GLU A 148 4.60 -9.52 -10.51
CA GLU A 148 4.71 -9.37 -11.97
C GLU A 148 4.33 -7.98 -12.48
N ARG A 149 3.67 -7.16 -11.65
CA ARG A 149 3.06 -5.88 -12.09
C ARG A 149 3.60 -4.66 -11.36
N LEU A 150 4.17 -4.83 -10.17
CA LEU A 150 4.68 -3.73 -9.34
C LEU A 150 6.20 -3.67 -9.37
N LEU A 151 6.70 -2.47 -9.61
CA LEU A 151 8.10 -2.10 -9.44
C LEU A 151 8.23 -1.22 -8.18
N VAL A 152 9.37 -1.27 -7.49
CA VAL A 152 9.68 -0.52 -6.26
C VAL A 152 11.09 0.05 -6.28
#